data_AF-A0A4R3PZ71-F1
#
_entry.id   AF-A0A4R3PZ71-F1
#
_cell.length_a   1.000
_cell.length_b   1.000
_cell.length_c   1.000
_cell.angle_alpha   90.00
_cell.angle_beta   90.00
_cell.angle_gamma   90.00
#
_symmetry.space_group_name_H-M   'P 1'
#
loop_
_entity.id
_entity.type
_entity.pdbx_description
1 polymer ?
#
loop_
_entity_poly.entity_id
_entity_poly.type
_entity_poly.pdbx_seq_one_letter_code
_entity_poly.pdbx_strand_id
1 'polypeptide(L)'
;MVIVEGKFTAWLEGSWKTYGEIIEVAPNEPHALRNDGPYEVSLVLVTTSRMANFFETVSASQDKADVSPDWLAHFVRTAAAYGFWNGSVEDQAAIGIELPGGKSGV
;
A
#
# COMPACT_ATOMS: atom_id res chain seq x y z
N MET A 1 1.81 11.71 4.69
CA MET A 1 1.02 10.97 5.71
C MET A 1 1.40 11.49 7.07
N VAL A 2 0.42 11.72 7.94
CA VAL A 2 0.63 12.15 9.34
C VAL A 2 0.25 11.00 10.25
N ILE A 3 1.19 10.53 11.07
CA ILE A 3 0.98 9.49 12.07
C ILE A 3 0.38 10.17 13.30
N VAL A 4 -0.84 9.76 13.65
CA VAL A 4 -1.57 10.30 14.80
C VAL A 4 -1.23 9.50 16.06
N GLU A 5 -1.07 8.18 15.91
CA GLU A 5 -0.76 7.27 17.01
C GLU A 5 0.06 6.08 16.49
N GLY A 6 1.07 5.67 17.27
CA GLY A 6 1.90 4.51 16.97
C GLY A 6 3.16 4.83 16.17
N LYS A 7 3.73 3.79 15.55
CA LYS A 7 4.89 3.88 14.65
C LYS A 7 4.58 3.13 13.37
N PHE A 8 4.97 3.70 12.24
CA PHE A 8 4.66 3.12 10.93
C PHE A 8 5.95 2.97 10.11
N THR A 9 6.05 1.89 9.36
CA THR A 9 7.25 1.57 8.60
C THR A 9 6.98 1.77 7.11
N ALA A 10 7.86 2.53 6.44
CA ALA A 10 7.76 2.81 5.01
C ALA A 10 9.06 2.44 4.31
N TRP A 11 8.92 1.83 3.13
CA TRP A 11 10.02 1.64 2.20
C TRP A 11 10.08 2.87 1.30
N LEU A 12 11.17 3.64 1.42
CA LEU A 12 11.46 4.85 0.68
C LEU A 12 12.96 4.91 0.40
N GLU A 13 13.36 5.52 -0.71
CA GLU A 13 14.77 5.67 -1.09
C GLU A 13 15.57 4.35 -1.03
N GLY A 14 14.94 3.22 -1.35
CA GLY A 14 15.62 1.91 -1.38
C GLY A 14 15.68 1.16 -0.04
N SER A 15 15.08 1.67 1.04
CA SER A 15 15.20 1.04 2.37
C SER A 15 13.95 1.20 3.23
N TRP A 16 13.74 0.26 4.16
CA TRP A 16 12.72 0.36 5.19
C TRP A 16 13.17 1.29 6.32
N LYS A 17 12.33 2.26 6.68
CA LYS A 17 12.53 3.18 7.82
C LYS A 17 11.26 3.25 8.65
N THR A 18 11.40 3.38 9.97
CA THR A 18 10.29 3.55 10.91
C THR A 18 10.10 5.03 11.24
N TYR A 19 8.85 5.49 11.19
CA TYR A 19 8.45 6.87 11.41
C TYR A 19 7.47 6.96 12.59
N GLY A 20 7.46 8.12 13.27
CA GLY A 20 6.56 8.40 14.39
C GLY A 20 5.73 9.69 14.26
N GLU A 21 5.93 10.49 13.21
CA GLU A 21 5.22 11.76 13.04
C GLU A 21 4.74 11.95 11.59
N ILE A 22 5.66 12.10 10.63
CA ILE A 22 5.32 12.39 9.24
C ILE A 22 6.10 11.47 8.31
N ILE A 23 5.42 10.99 7.28
CA ILE A 23 6.03 10.36 6.10
C ILE A 23 5.68 11.22 4.90
N GLU A 24 6.69 11.83 4.28
CA GLU A 24 6.57 12.53 3.02
C GLU A 24 6.96 11.60 1.87
N VAL A 25 6.22 11.65 0.77
CA VAL A 25 6.47 10.84 -0.42
C VAL A 25 6.43 11.78 -1.61
N ALA A 26 7.53 11.87 -2.35
CA ALA A 26 7.61 12.74 -3.51
C ALA A 26 6.77 12.18 -4.68
N PRO A 27 6.32 13.02 -5.62
CA PRO A 27 5.69 12.54 -6.83
C PRO A 27 6.59 11.53 -7.58
N ASN A 28 5.99 10.43 -8.06
CA ASN A 28 6.67 9.35 -8.78
C ASN A 28 7.76 8.60 -7.99
N GLU A 29 7.81 8.75 -6.67
CA GLU A 29 8.69 7.97 -5.82
C GLU A 29 8.06 6.59 -5.53
N PRO A 30 8.74 5.47 -5.87
CA PRO A 30 8.29 4.15 -5.48
C PRO A 30 8.31 4.02 -3.95
N HIS A 31 7.22 3.54 -3.38
CA HIS A 31 7.06 3.42 -1.94
C HIS A 31 6.20 2.22 -1.57
N ALA A 32 6.42 1.72 -0.35
CA ALA A 32 5.56 0.71 0.27
C ALA A 32 5.37 1.04 1.75
N LEU A 33 4.27 0.58 2.32
CA LEU A 33 3.86 0.87 3.70
C LEU A 33 3.55 -0.44 4.41
N ARG A 34 3.97 -0.55 5.68
CA ARG A 34 3.60 -1.69 6.53
C ARG A 34 3.50 -1.28 7.99
N ASN A 35 2.57 -1.90 8.70
CA ASN A 35 2.61 -1.97 10.16
C ASN A 35 3.28 -3.30 10.54
N ASP A 36 4.52 -3.24 11.02
CA ASP A 36 5.27 -4.39 11.52
C ASP A 36 5.33 -4.43 13.07
N GLY A 37 4.56 -3.57 13.73
CA GLY A 37 4.40 -3.55 15.18
C GLY A 37 3.24 -4.43 15.68
N PRO A 38 3.21 -4.75 16.99
CA PRO A 38 2.15 -5.56 17.58
C PRO A 38 0.86 -4.79 17.88
N TYR A 39 0.83 -3.48 17.61
CA TYR A 39 -0.28 -2.59 17.92
C TYR A 39 -0.80 -1.91 16.65
N GLU A 40 -2.07 -1.49 16.67
CA GLU A 40 -2.66 -0.68 15.62
C GLU A 40 -1.95 0.68 15.50
N VAL A 41 -2.01 1.25 14.30
CA VAL A 41 -1.42 2.55 13.97
C VAL A 41 -2.50 3.40 13.32
N SER A 42 -2.67 4.62 13.82
CA SER A 42 -3.60 5.59 13.25
C SER A 42 -2.84 6.61 12.41
N LEU A 43 -3.25 6.81 11.16
CA LEU A 43 -2.64 7.80 10.27
C LEU A 43 -3.69 8.55 9.45
N VAL A 44 -3.34 9.77 9.06
CA VAL A 44 -4.08 10.59 8.10
C VAL A 44 -3.28 10.68 6.80
N LEU A 45 -3.91 10.25 5.70
CA LEU A 45 -3.36 10.42 4.36
C LEU A 45 -3.84 11.73 3.76
N VAL A 46 -2.92 12.67 3.57
CA VAL A 46 -3.16 13.89 2.77
C VAL A 46 -2.80 13.57 1.33
N THR A 47 -3.76 13.65 0.41
CA THR A 47 -3.58 13.23 -0.98
C THR A 47 -4.47 14.02 -1.95
N THR A 48 -4.36 13.71 -3.24
CA THR A 48 -5.15 14.33 -4.31
C THR A 48 -6.55 13.71 -4.42
N SER A 49 -7.50 14.43 -5.01
CA SER A 49 -8.85 13.90 -5.29
C SER A 49 -8.83 12.66 -6.18
N ARG A 50 -7.85 12.54 -7.11
CA ARG A 50 -7.68 11.34 -7.94
C ARG A 50 -7.39 10.09 -7.09
N MET A 51 -6.53 10.24 -6.08
CA MET A 51 -6.20 9.14 -5.17
C MET A 51 -7.36 8.85 -4.21
N ALA A 52 -8.08 9.87 -3.74
CA ALA A 52 -9.28 9.67 -2.93
C ALA A 52 -10.34 8.85 -3.70
N ASN A 53 -10.65 9.22 -4.94
CA ASN A 53 -11.60 8.50 -5.80
C ASN A 53 -11.13 7.06 -6.09
N PHE A 54 -9.82 6.84 -6.24
CA PHE A 54 -9.26 5.50 -6.37
C PHE A 54 -9.57 4.64 -5.15
N PHE A 55 -9.30 5.14 -3.94
CA PHE A 55 -9.61 4.41 -2.70
C PHE A 55 -11.10 4.12 -2.56
N GLU A 56 -11.97 5.07 -2.90
CA GLU A 56 -13.42 4.82 -2.93
C GLU A 56 -13.78 3.68 -3.89
N THR A 57 -13.16 3.65 -5.07
CA THR A 57 -13.42 2.64 -6.11
C THR A 57 -12.99 1.23 -5.69
N VAL A 58 -11.84 1.09 -5.02
CA VAL A 58 -11.28 -0.23 -4.64
C VAL A 58 -11.67 -0.66 -3.23
N SER A 59 -12.34 0.21 -2.46
CA SER A 59 -12.78 -0.11 -1.10
C SER A 59 -13.83 -1.21 -1.08
N ALA A 60 -13.81 -1.99 -0.01
CA ALA A 60 -14.87 -2.92 0.33
C ALA A 60 -15.45 -2.53 1.70
N SER A 61 -16.71 -2.88 1.93
CA SER A 61 -17.27 -2.84 3.28
C SER A 61 -16.53 -3.84 4.16
N GLN A 62 -16.43 -3.56 5.47
CA GLN A 62 -15.58 -4.34 6.38
C GLN A 62 -15.97 -5.82 6.44
N ASP A 63 -17.26 -6.14 6.25
CA ASP A 63 -17.79 -7.51 6.17
C ASP A 63 -17.35 -8.29 4.91
N LYS A 64 -16.73 -7.60 3.94
CA LYS A 64 -16.25 -8.15 2.66
C LYS A 64 -14.76 -7.87 2.43
N ALA A 65 -14.04 -7.47 3.48
CA ALA A 65 -12.65 -7.04 3.38
C ALA A 65 -11.63 -8.19 3.33
N ASP A 66 -12.08 -9.45 3.33
CA ASP A 66 -11.20 -10.61 3.19
C ASP A 66 -10.43 -10.56 1.86
N VAL A 67 -9.11 -10.65 1.94
CA VAL A 67 -8.25 -10.62 0.76
C VAL A 67 -8.40 -11.93 -0.01
N SER A 68 -8.85 -11.84 -1.26
CA SER A 68 -8.89 -12.95 -2.21
C SER A 68 -8.03 -12.63 -3.45
N PRO A 69 -7.58 -13.66 -4.21
CA PRO A 69 -6.85 -13.43 -5.47
C PRO A 69 -7.63 -12.57 -6.47
N ASP A 70 -8.94 -12.76 -6.56
CA ASP A 70 -9.80 -11.96 -7.44
C ASP A 70 -9.86 -10.49 -7.00
N TRP A 71 -9.89 -10.24 -5.69
CA TRP A 71 -9.88 -8.90 -5.14
C TRP A 71 -8.54 -8.19 -5.36
N LEU A 72 -7.44 -8.91 -5.17
CA LEU A 72 -6.10 -8.41 -5.48
C LEU A 72 -5.95 -8.10 -6.98
N ALA A 73 -6.46 -8.97 -7.85
CA ALA A 73 -6.43 -8.75 -9.30
C ALA A 73 -7.31 -7.56 -9.71
N HIS A 74 -8.47 -7.35 -9.05
CA HIS A 74 -9.29 -6.16 -9.25
C HIS A 74 -8.52 -4.89 -8.83
N PHE A 75 -7.91 -4.88 -7.66
CA PHE A 75 -7.11 -3.75 -7.17
C PHE A 75 -6.01 -3.36 -8.16
N VAL A 76 -5.21 -4.34 -8.63
CA VAL A 76 -4.12 -4.10 -9.58
C VAL A 76 -4.62 -3.51 -10.90
N ARG A 77 -5.72 -4.05 -11.46
CA ARG A 77 -6.31 -3.53 -12.70
C ARG A 77 -6.84 -2.10 -12.52
N THR A 78 -7.52 -1.83 -11.41
CA THR A 78 -8.05 -0.50 -11.11
C THR A 78 -6.93 0.52 -10.89
N ALA A 79 -5.88 0.15 -10.16
CA ALA A 79 -4.71 1.00 -9.97
C ALA A 79 -4.06 1.39 -11.31
N ALA A 80 -3.88 0.43 -12.22
CA ALA A 80 -3.37 0.67 -13.56
C ALA A 80 -4.28 1.60 -14.39
N ALA A 81 -5.61 1.41 -14.32
CA ALA A 81 -6.58 2.28 -14.98
C ALA A 81 -6.55 3.72 -14.44
N TYR A 82 -6.28 3.87 -13.15
CA TYR A 82 -6.03 5.16 -12.51
C TYR A 82 -4.63 5.69 -12.78
N GLY A 83 -3.75 5.00 -13.51
CA GLY A 83 -2.39 5.40 -13.83
C GLY A 83 -1.41 5.32 -12.65
N PHE A 84 -1.69 4.46 -11.67
CA PHE A 84 -0.79 4.15 -10.56
C PHE A 84 0.01 2.88 -10.86
N TRP A 85 1.27 2.89 -10.47
CA TRP A 85 2.16 1.75 -10.59
C TRP A 85 2.08 0.86 -9.35
N ASN A 86 2.11 -0.45 -9.56
CA ASN A 86 2.34 -1.45 -8.51
C ASN A 86 3.61 -2.21 -8.87
N GLY A 87 4.42 -2.54 -7.86
CA GLY A 87 5.56 -3.44 -8.03
C GLY A 87 5.11 -4.81 -8.52
N SER A 88 5.93 -5.44 -9.36
CA SER A 88 5.77 -6.85 -9.74
C SER A 88 5.83 -7.76 -8.49
N VAL A 89 5.48 -9.04 -8.65
CA VAL A 89 5.61 -10.02 -7.57
C VAL A 89 7.06 -10.08 -7.10
N GLU A 90 7.99 -10.01 -8.05
CA GLU A 90 9.44 -10.02 -7.82
C GLU A 90 9.89 -8.73 -7.10
N ASP A 91 9.40 -7.55 -7.50
CA ASP A 91 9.73 -6.28 -6.83
C ASP A 91 9.22 -6.27 -5.37
N GLN A 92 8.01 -6.79 -5.15
CA GLN A 92 7.42 -6.88 -3.82
C GLN A 92 8.18 -7.87 -2.93
N ALA A 93 8.53 -9.05 -3.47
CA ALA A 93 9.35 -10.02 -2.77
C ALA A 93 10.75 -9.48 -2.43
N ALA A 94 11.36 -8.68 -3.32
CA ALA A 94 12.66 -8.06 -3.09
C ALA A 94 12.68 -7.10 -1.89
N ILE A 95 11.53 -6.55 -1.51
CA ILE A 95 11.37 -5.70 -0.31
C ILE A 95 10.69 -6.44 0.86
N GLY A 96 10.47 -7.75 0.74
CA GLY A 96 9.90 -8.59 1.79
C GLY A 96 8.37 -8.49 1.93
N ILE A 97 7.66 -8.15 0.85
CA ILE A 97 6.20 -8.21 0.77
C ILE A 97 5.80 -9.49 0.03
N GLU A 98 5.02 -10.34 0.71
CA GLU A 98 4.47 -11.57 0.14
C GLU A 98 2.99 -11.39 -0.17
N LEU A 99 2.61 -11.67 -1.42
CA LEU A 99 1.21 -11.59 -1.85
C LEU A 99 0.49 -12.93 -1.60
N PRO A 100 -0.75 -12.91 -1.07
CA PRO A 100 -1.56 -14.12 -0.94
C PRO A 100 -1.77 -14.81 -2.30
N GLY A 101 -1.34 -16.07 -2.41
CA GLY A 101 -1.48 -16.88 -3.63
C GLY A 101 -0.39 -16.68 -4.69
N GLY A 102 0.74 -16.06 -4.34
CA GLY A 102 1.88 -15.83 -5.23
C GLY A 102 2.46 -17.10 -5.87
N LYS A 103 2.00 -17.41 -7.08
CA LYS A 103 2.79 -18.14 -8.08
C LYS A 103 3.15 -17.15 -9.18
N SER A 104 4.44 -16.89 -9.40
CA SER A 104 4.92 -16.20 -10.60
C SER A 104 4.45 -17.02 -11.80
N GLY A 105 3.47 -16.49 -12.53
CA GLY A 105 3.07 -17.02 -13.82
C GLY A 105 4.16 -16.69 -14.83
N VAL A 106 4.98 -17.69 -15.15
CA VAL A 106 5.62 -17.82 -16.47
C VAL A 106 4.58 -18.35 -17.44
#